data_AF-A0A226QQT6-F1
#
_entry.id   AF-A0A226QQT6-F1
#
_cell.length_a   1.000
_cell.length_b   1.000
_cell.length_c   1.000
_cell.angle_alpha   90.00
_cell.angle_beta   90.00
_cell.angle_gamma   90.00
#
_symmetry.space_group_name_H-M   'P 1'
#
loop_
_entity.id
_entity.type
_entity.pdbx_description
1 polymer ?
#
loop_
_entity_poly.entity_id
_entity_poly.type
_entity_poly.pdbx_seq_one_letter_code
_entity_poly.pdbx_strand_id
1 'polypeptide(L)'
;MSSPRAIQFLTEYGLWAINEIQVRVYSKKEARILYHKYEANAFEYEKVVRLTWLDRLKGITLEQKIDKKLSQLRMRLIAENQKIKQYKELEQRYNQCKK
;
A
#
# COMPACT_ATOMS: atom_id res chain seq x y z
N MET A 1 31.13 -0.10 -18.78
CA MET A 1 29.92 -0.79 -18.24
C MET A 1 29.39 0.07 -17.12
N SER A 2 28.29 0.77 -17.36
CA SER A 2 27.76 1.80 -16.46
C SER A 2 27.09 1.13 -15.26
N SER A 3 27.60 1.41 -14.06
CA SER A 3 27.02 0.99 -12.79
C SER A 3 25.55 1.41 -12.72
N PRO A 4 24.60 0.53 -12.35
CA PRO A 4 23.22 0.94 -12.17
C PRO A 4 23.19 1.91 -10.98
N ARG A 5 23.02 3.20 -11.26
CA ARG A 5 22.71 4.22 -10.27
C ARG A 5 21.53 3.70 -9.47
N ALA A 6 21.77 3.27 -8.23
CA ALA A 6 20.72 3.06 -7.27
C ALA A 6 19.98 4.39 -7.16
N ILE A 7 18.81 4.48 -7.79
CA ILE A 7 17.86 5.53 -7.48
C ILE A 7 17.40 5.18 -6.07
N GLN A 8 18.17 5.61 -5.06
CA GLN A 8 17.68 5.79 -3.71
C GLN A 8 16.60 6.85 -3.84
N PHE A 9 15.38 6.41 -4.18
CA PHE A 9 14.21 7.19 -3.86
C PHE A 9 14.34 7.44 -2.35
N LEU A 10 14.55 8.70 -1.97
CA LEU A 10 14.36 9.18 -0.61
C LEU A 10 12.89 8.88 -0.25
N THR A 11 12.58 7.64 0.10
CA THR A 11 11.28 7.24 0.58
C THR A 11 11.18 7.78 1.99
N GLU A 12 10.30 8.77 2.16
CA GLU A 12 10.13 9.41 3.46
C GLU A 12 9.65 8.38 4.49
N TYR A 13 10.36 8.33 5.62
CA TYR A 13 10.01 7.50 6.77
C TYR A 13 8.54 7.71 7.18
N GLY A 14 7.84 6.63 7.48
CA GLY A 14 6.43 6.63 7.86
C GLY A 14 5.45 6.69 6.69
N LEU A 15 5.87 6.63 5.43
CA LEU A 15 4.94 6.47 4.31
C LEU A 15 4.68 4.98 4.00
N TRP A 16 3.49 4.69 3.50
CA TRP A 16 3.14 3.38 2.95
C TRP A 16 3.85 3.11 1.63
N ALA A 17 4.38 1.89 1.48
CA ALA A 17 5.10 1.41 0.30
C ALA A 17 4.13 0.93 -0.80
N ILE A 18 3.39 1.86 -1.40
CA ILE A 18 2.30 1.57 -2.36
C ILE A 18 2.81 0.80 -3.60
N ASN A 19 4.05 1.06 -4.01
CA ASN A 19 4.67 0.42 -5.17
C ASN A 19 5.17 -1.00 -4.87
N GLU A 20 5.24 -1.37 -3.59
CA GLU A 20 5.74 -2.67 -3.12
C GLU A 20 4.60 -3.61 -2.67
N ILE A 21 3.35 -3.28 -3.02
CA ILE A 21 2.21 -4.14 -2.76
C ILE A 21 2.36 -5.44 -3.56
N GLN A 22 2.28 -6.58 -2.86
CA GLN A 22 2.34 -7.92 -3.46
C GLN A 22 1.00 -8.62 -3.35
N VAL A 23 0.71 -9.53 -4.29
CA VAL A 23 -0.46 -10.41 -4.24
C VAL A 23 0.03 -11.85 -4.25
N ARG A 24 -0.36 -12.63 -3.22
CA ARG A 24 -0.11 -14.08 -3.15
C ARG A 24 -1.42 -14.83 -3.36
N VAL A 25 -1.50 -15.62 -4.43
CA VAL A 25 -2.66 -16.46 -4.75
C VAL A 25 -2.47 -17.84 -4.13
N TYR A 26 -3.40 -18.27 -3.29
CA TYR A 26 -3.32 -19.55 -2.60
C TYR A 26 -4.23 -20.60 -3.23
N SER A 27 -5.34 -20.18 -3.83
CA SER A 27 -6.25 -21.06 -4.54
C SER A 27 -7.08 -20.29 -5.55
N LYS A 28 -7.89 -21.00 -6.34
CA LYS A 28 -8.89 -20.40 -7.25
C LYS A 28 -9.92 -19.52 -6.53
N LYS A 29 -9.98 -19.55 -5.19
CA LYS A 29 -10.98 -18.85 -4.37
C LYS A 29 -10.37 -17.91 -3.33
N GLU A 30 -9.05 -17.89 -3.16
CA GLU A 30 -8.37 -17.14 -2.10
C GLU A 30 -7.03 -16.58 -2.56
N ALA A 31 -6.83 -15.29 -2.26
CA ALA A 31 -5.57 -14.59 -2.37
C ALA A 31 -5.35 -13.66 -1.17
N ARG A 32 -4.12 -13.22 -0.97
CA ARG A 32 -3.74 -12.25 0.07
C ARG A 32 -2.98 -11.10 -0.58
N ILE A 33 -3.33 -9.87 -0.20
CA ILE A 33 -2.62 -8.67 -0.60
C ILE A 33 -1.71 -8.29 0.57
N LEU A 34 -0.41 -8.21 0.31
CA LEU A 34 0.62 -7.86 1.28
C LEU A 34 1.13 -6.45 1.00
N TYR A 35 1.32 -5.67 2.06
CA TYR A 35 1.75 -4.28 1.97
C TYR A 35 2.44 -3.86 3.27
N HIS A 36 3.31 -2.86 3.23
CA HIS A 36 4.04 -2.41 4.41
C HIS A 36 4.26 -0.90 4.40
N LYS A 37 4.80 -0.41 5.51
CA LYS A 37 5.11 1.00 5.75
C LYS A 37 6.63 1.13 5.91
N TYR A 38 7.21 2.22 5.39
CA TYR A 38 8.63 2.52 5.53
C TYR A 38 8.95 2.96 6.97
N GLU A 39 9.08 2.01 7.88
CA GLU A 39 9.39 2.25 9.29
C GLU A 39 10.56 1.35 9.73
N ALA A 40 11.20 1.69 10.85
CA ALA A 40 12.37 0.95 11.34
C ALA A 40 12.04 -0.52 11.62
N ASN A 41 10.80 -0.80 12.02
CA ASN A 41 10.22 -2.13 12.09
C ASN A 41 9.21 -2.28 10.95
N ALA A 42 9.69 -2.65 9.76
CA ALA A 42 8.83 -2.87 8.61
C ALA A 42 7.92 -4.09 8.86
N PHE A 43 6.71 -3.84 9.37
CA PHE A 43 5.69 -4.86 9.56
C PHE A 43 4.94 -5.09 8.26
N GLU A 44 4.81 -6.36 7.85
CA GLU A 44 4.02 -6.75 6.68
C GLU A 44 2.54 -6.88 7.09
N TYR A 45 1.69 -6.08 6.47
CA TYR A 45 0.25 -6.11 6.65
C TYR A 45 -0.39 -7.00 5.58
N GLU A 46 -1.40 -7.75 6.00
CA GLU A 46 -2.11 -8.68 5.12
C GLU A 46 -3.58 -8.31 4.98
N LYS A 47 -4.09 -8.41 3.75
CA LYS A 47 -5.52 -8.36 3.46
C LYS A 47 -5.97 -9.56 2.65
N VAL A 48 -6.81 -10.39 3.27
CA VAL A 48 -7.39 -11.58 2.66
C VAL A 48 -8.48 -11.20 1.65
N VAL A 49 -8.42 -11.79 0.46
CA VAL A 49 -9.41 -11.68 -0.62
C VAL A 49 -9.95 -13.07 -0.94
N ARG A 50 -11.21 -13.32 -0.59
CA ARG A 50 -11.90 -14.59 -0.85
C ARG A 50 -13.12 -14.41 -1.74
N LEU A 51 -13.36 -15.35 -2.65
CA LEU A 51 -14.62 -15.44 -3.39
C LEU A 51 -15.73 -16.00 -2.50
N THR A 52 -16.75 -15.18 -2.25
CA THR A 52 -17.97 -15.59 -1.57
C THR A 52 -18.90 -16.32 -2.54
N TRP A 53 -19.94 -16.96 -2.01
CA TRP A 53 -20.96 -17.60 -2.84
C TRP A 53 -21.69 -16.60 -3.76
N LEU A 54 -22.02 -15.41 -3.25
CA LEU A 54 -22.65 -14.33 -4.04
C LEU A 54 -21.75 -13.86 -5.19
N ASP A 55 -20.43 -13.81 -4.99
CA ASP A 55 -19.51 -13.43 -6.08
C ASP A 55 -19.58 -14.46 -7.23
N ARG A 56 -19.66 -15.75 -6.89
CA ARG A 56 -19.77 -16.82 -7.88
C ARG A 56 -21.10 -16.76 -8.65
N LEU A 57 -22.21 -16.49 -7.96
CA LEU A 57 -23.52 -16.30 -8.61
C LEU A 57 -23.49 -15.15 -9.63
N LYS A 58 -22.72 -14.10 -9.34
CA LYS A 58 -22.56 -12.94 -10.22
C LYS A 58 -21.49 -13.13 -11.30
N GLY A 59 -20.88 -14.32 -11.39
CA GLY A 59 -19.79 -14.59 -12.34
C GLY A 59 -18.49 -13.82 -12.04
N ILE A 60 -18.32 -13.28 -10.84
CA ILE A 60 -17.14 -12.49 -10.47
C ILE A 60 -15.95 -13.44 -10.26
N THR A 61 -14.86 -13.19 -10.98
CA THR A 61 -13.62 -13.96 -10.85
C THR A 61 -12.79 -13.46 -9.67
N LEU A 62 -11.89 -14.33 -9.17
CA LEU A 62 -10.99 -13.96 -8.08
C LEU A 62 -10.10 -12.77 -8.51
N GLU A 63 -9.62 -12.77 -9.75
CA GLU A 63 -8.82 -11.71 -10.36
C GLU A 63 -9.56 -10.35 -10.33
N GLN A 64 -10.79 -10.29 -10.83
CA GLN A 64 -11.60 -9.06 -10.78
C GLN A 64 -11.79 -8.55 -9.35
N LYS A 65 -11.97 -9.48 -8.40
CA LYS A 65 -12.12 -9.12 -6.99
C LYS A 65 -10.82 -8.61 -6.38
N ILE A 66 -9.68 -9.20 -6.74
CA ILE A 66 -8.34 -8.73 -6.36
C ILE A 66 -8.12 -7.34 -6.92
N ASP A 67 -8.32 -7.11 -8.21
CA ASP A 67 -8.09 -5.81 -8.86
C ASP A 67 -8.92 -4.70 -8.21
N LYS A 68 -10.21 -4.98 -7.95
CA LYS A 68 -11.07 -4.06 -7.23
C LYS A 68 -10.53 -3.75 -5.83
N LYS A 69 -10.10 -4.78 -5.08
CA LYS A 69 -9.58 -4.60 -3.71
C LYS A 69 -8.23 -3.90 -3.70
N LEU A 70 -7.39 -4.15 -4.70
CA LEU A 70 -6.07 -3.57 -4.86
C LEU A 70 -6.17 -2.09 -5.25
N SER A 71 -7.05 -1.75 -6.18
CA SER A 71 -7.38 -0.36 -6.52
C SER A 71 -7.90 0.42 -5.30
N GLN A 72 -8.87 -0.16 -4.56
CA GLN A 72 -9.38 0.44 -3.31
C GLN A 72 -8.29 0.61 -2.25
N LEU A 73 -7.39 -0.37 -2.11
CA LEU A 73 -6.29 -0.30 -1.15
C LEU A 73 -5.31 0.81 -1.54
N ARG A 74 -4.87 0.85 -2.80
CA ARG A 74 -3.97 1.89 -3.31
C ARG A 74 -4.52 3.29 -3.06
N MET A 75 -5.79 3.55 -3.40
CA MET A 75 -6.41 4.85 -3.14
C MET A 75 -6.38 5.24 -1.65
N ARG A 76 -6.66 4.29 -0.75
CA ARG A 76 -6.61 4.54 0.70
C ARG A 76 -5.20 4.86 1.17
N LEU A 77 -4.22 4.07 0.76
CA LEU A 77 -2.82 4.28 1.16
C LEU A 77 -2.26 5.59 0.59
N ILE A 78 -2.65 5.98 -0.63
CA ILE A 78 -2.30 7.30 -1.20
C ILE A 78 -2.87 8.42 -0.33
N ALA A 79 -4.15 8.34 0.04
CA ALA A 79 -4.78 9.34 0.89
C ALA A 79 -4.14 9.42 2.28
N GLU A 80 -3.74 8.28 2.86
CA GLU A 80 -2.99 8.26 4.12
C GLU A 80 -1.60 8.88 3.97
N ASN A 81 -0.86 8.56 2.91
CA ASN A 81 0.42 9.19 2.62
C ASN A 81 0.30 10.71 2.47
N GLN A 82 -0.74 11.21 1.80
CA GLN A 82 -1.01 12.64 1.69
C GLN A 82 -1.25 13.29 3.05
N LYS A 83 -2.05 12.66 3.92
CA LYS A 83 -2.27 13.15 5.29
C LYS A 83 -0.96 13.20 6.08
N ILE A 84 -0.15 12.14 6.02
CA ILE A 84 1.13 12.08 6.73
C ILE A 84 2.06 13.21 6.28
N LYS A 85 2.12 13.49 4.97
CA LYS A 85 2.88 14.61 4.43
C LYS A 85 2.38 15.96 4.97
N GLN A 86 1.07 16.18 4.96
CA GLN A 86 0.47 17.41 5.50
C GLN A 86 0.79 17.60 6.99
N TYR A 87 0.73 16.53 7.80
CA TYR A 87 1.09 16.60 9.21
C TYR A 87 2.56 16.98 9.40
N LYS A 88 3.48 16.39 8.63
CA LYS A 88 4.90 16.74 8.68
C LYS A 88 5.16 18.18 8.28
N GLU A 89 4.49 18.68 7.24
CA GLU A 89 4.60 20.07 6.82
C GLU A 89 4.11 21.04 7.91
N LEU A 90 2.98 20.73 8.56
CA LEU A 90 2.46 21.52 9.67
C LEU A 90 3.40 21.52 10.87
N GLU A 91 3.96 20.36 11.22
CA GLU A 91 4.94 20.21 12.30
C GLU A 91 6.22 21.02 12.02
N GLN A 92 6.73 20.97 10.78
CA GLN A 92 7.88 21.77 10.37
C GLN A 92 7.60 23.27 10.49
N ARG A 93 6.45 23.75 10.02
CA ARG A 93 6.04 25.16 10.15
C ARG A 93 5.90 25.57 11.61
N TYR A 94 5.27 24.75 12.44
CA TYR A 94 5.13 25.01 13.87
C TYR A 94 6.50 25.15 14.55
N ASN A 95 7.44 24.24 14.24
CA ASN A 95 8.79 24.27 14.80
C ASN A 95 9.62 25.47 14.31
N GLN A 96 9.36 25.98 13.10
CA GLN A 96 9.99 27.19 12.58
C GLN A 96 9.46 28.45 13.28
N CYS A 97 8.16 28.54 13.57
CA CYS A 97 7.58 29.69 14.26
C CYS A 97 7.91 29.75 15.76
N LYS A 98 8.42 28.66 16.36
CA LYS A 98 8.82 28.60 17.78
C LYS A 98 10.28 29.02 18.01
N LYS A 99 11.07 29.14 16.95
CA LYS A 99 12.46 29.65 16.98
C LYS A 99 12.46 31.15 16.75
#